data_AF-A0A150KUL8-F1
#
_entry.id   AF-A0A150KUL8-F1
#
_cell.length_a   1.000
_cell.length_b   1.000
_cell.length_c   1.000
_cell.angle_alpha   90.00
_cell.angle_beta   90.00
_cell.angle_gamma   90.00
#
_symmetry.space_group_name_H-M   'P 1'
#
loop_
_entity.id
_entity.type
_entity.pdbx_description
1 polymer ?
#
loop_
_entity_poly.entity_id
_entity_poly.type
_entity_poly.pdbx_seq_one_letter_code
_entity_poly.pdbx_strand_id
1 'polypeptide(L)'
;MLKNKYTFIGFLTILSILLCACSGNKEEIKIDKKNSLSTIFIQKVENNSSSEGMTKIVKDKKMVEKILSMVEGLKVKKSNSKYIFDEMKTQNTYSFGFFENEKIQSGEKKVPYAFYVLNDGIFVFTHNDVGSIKKTRITIDKHKNLFSKMKQLLEINF
;
A
#
# COMPACT_ATOMS: atom_id res chain seq x y z
N MET A 1 -11.54 3.19 67.41
CA MET A 1 -11.36 4.38 66.54
C MET A 1 -10.79 3.93 65.21
N LEU A 2 -11.62 3.78 64.18
CA LEU A 2 -11.15 3.70 62.79
C LEU A 2 -10.83 5.12 62.33
N LYS A 3 -9.65 5.36 61.75
CA LYS A 3 -9.46 6.44 60.77
C LYS A 3 -8.19 6.24 59.92
N ASN A 4 -8.44 6.23 58.62
CA ASN A 4 -7.58 6.66 57.51
C ASN A 4 -6.45 5.73 57.02
N LYS A 5 -6.83 4.78 56.15
CA LYS A 5 -5.94 4.09 55.18
C LYS A 5 -6.29 4.46 53.71
N TYR A 6 -6.68 5.71 53.44
CA TYR A 6 -7.22 6.08 52.11
C TYR A 6 -6.40 7.12 51.33
N THR A 7 -5.21 7.49 51.78
CA THR A 7 -4.46 8.61 51.17
C THR A 7 -3.41 8.22 50.12
N PHE A 8 -3.31 6.96 49.72
CA PHE A 8 -2.24 6.52 48.78
C PHE A 8 -2.71 5.80 47.50
N ILE A 9 -4.02 5.67 47.29
CA ILE A 9 -4.59 4.91 46.14
C ILE A 9 -5.31 5.84 45.13
N GLY A 10 -5.25 7.16 45.33
CA GLY A 10 -5.93 8.12 44.46
C GLY A 10 -5.12 8.64 43.27
N PHE A 11 -3.78 8.54 43.29
CA PHE A 11 -2.93 9.23 42.31
C PHE A 11 -2.47 8.34 41.14
N LEU A 12 -2.61 7.01 41.24
CA LEU A 12 -2.12 6.07 40.22
C LEU A 12 -3.16 5.71 39.15
N THR A 13 -4.43 6.07 39.33
CA THR A 13 -5.51 5.75 38.38
C THR A 13 -5.73 6.83 37.32
N ILE A 14 -5.20 8.05 37.52
CA ILE A 14 -5.39 9.18 36.59
C ILE A 14 -4.42 9.13 35.39
N LEU A 15 -3.27 8.46 35.53
CA LEU A 15 -2.27 8.38 34.45
C LEU A 15 -2.62 7.37 33.34
N SER A 16 -3.55 6.45 33.59
CA SER A 16 -3.91 5.37 32.65
C SER A 16 -4.92 5.79 31.57
N ILE A 17 -5.51 6.99 31.65
CA ILE A 17 -6.62 7.41 30.78
C ILE A 17 -6.14 8.21 29.55
N LEU A 18 -4.87 8.64 29.50
CA LEU A 18 -4.34 9.47 28.41
C LEU A 18 -3.90 8.71 27.14
N LEU A 19 -4.04 7.38 27.09
CA LEU A 19 -3.69 6.59 25.89
C LEU A 19 -4.88 6.21 25.00
N CYS A 20 -6.11 6.59 25.35
CA CYS A 20 -7.31 6.24 24.58
C CYS A 20 -7.62 7.15 23.37
N ALA A 21 -6.76 8.11 23.01
CA ALA A 21 -7.07 9.09 21.97
C ALA A 21 -6.09 9.07 20.78
N CYS A 22 -6.18 8.01 19.96
CA CYS A 22 -5.81 8.06 18.55
C CYS A 22 -6.63 7.06 17.72
N SER A 23 -7.95 7.02 17.92
CA SER A 23 -8.88 6.24 17.09
C SER A 23 -9.12 6.90 15.72
N GLY A 24 -8.04 7.18 14.98
CA GLY A 24 -8.19 7.25 13.53
C GLY A 24 -8.50 5.84 13.04
N ASN A 25 -9.52 5.68 12.20
CA ASN A 25 -9.80 4.42 11.49
C ASN A 25 -8.64 4.10 10.52
N LYS A 26 -7.50 3.71 11.09
CA LYS A 26 -6.29 3.28 10.39
C LYS A 26 -6.52 1.83 10.02
N GLU A 27 -6.71 1.59 8.72
CA GLU A 27 -6.77 0.23 8.18
C GLU A 27 -5.35 -0.18 7.79
N GLU A 28 -5.02 -1.45 7.92
CA GLU A 28 -3.73 -1.99 7.46
C GLU A 28 -3.96 -2.83 6.20
N ILE A 29 -2.99 -2.80 5.29
CA ILE A 29 -3.02 -3.66 4.10
C ILE A 29 -2.81 -5.12 4.51
N LYS A 30 -3.70 -5.98 4.02
CA LYS A 30 -3.66 -7.44 4.15
C LYS A 30 -3.92 -8.04 2.77
N ILE A 31 -3.15 -9.06 2.37
CA ILE A 31 -3.25 -9.67 1.05
C ILE A 31 -3.27 -11.20 1.21
N ASP A 32 -4.45 -11.73 1.54
CA ASP A 32 -4.61 -13.12 1.93
C ASP A 32 -4.27 -14.09 0.79
N LYS A 33 -4.62 -13.72 -0.45
CA LYS A 33 -4.43 -14.56 -1.64
C LYS A 33 -3.15 -14.25 -2.43
N LYS A 34 -2.14 -13.62 -1.82
CA LYS A 34 -0.91 -13.23 -2.50
C LYS A 34 -0.15 -14.38 -3.19
N ASN A 35 -0.31 -15.60 -2.70
CA ASN A 35 0.35 -16.81 -3.23
C ASN A 35 -0.24 -17.33 -4.54
N SER A 36 -1.40 -16.82 -4.98
CA SER A 36 -1.97 -17.13 -6.30
C SER A 36 -1.31 -16.34 -7.43
N LEU A 37 -0.57 -15.28 -7.10
CA LEU A 37 0.04 -14.36 -8.05
C LEU A 37 1.47 -14.82 -8.39
N SER A 38 1.84 -14.74 -9.67
CA SER A 38 3.14 -15.21 -10.18
C SER A 38 3.87 -14.20 -11.08
N THR A 39 3.17 -13.14 -11.50
CA THR A 39 3.71 -12.14 -12.44
C THR A 39 3.42 -10.72 -11.93
N ILE A 40 4.42 -9.84 -12.02
CA ILE A 40 4.27 -8.38 -11.83
C ILE A 40 4.41 -7.69 -13.19
N PHE A 41 3.45 -6.85 -13.53
CA PHE A 41 3.55 -5.85 -14.59
C PHE A 41 3.76 -4.48 -13.95
N ILE A 42 4.88 -3.85 -14.29
CA ILE A 42 5.28 -2.56 -13.72
C ILE A 42 5.32 -1.55 -14.85
N GLN A 43 4.67 -0.40 -14.67
CA GLN A 43 4.67 0.66 -15.67
C GLN A 43 4.83 2.02 -15.00
N LYS A 44 5.82 2.80 -15.45
CA LYS A 44 5.98 4.22 -15.09
C LYS A 44 5.14 5.07 -16.03
N VAL A 45 4.38 6.00 -15.46
CA VAL A 45 3.70 7.07 -16.16
C VAL A 45 4.42 8.37 -15.84
N GLU A 46 4.83 9.08 -16.88
CA GLU A 46 5.52 10.36 -16.83
C GLU A 46 4.87 11.29 -17.86
N ASN A 47 4.55 12.52 -17.45
CA ASN A 47 3.82 13.49 -18.28
C ASN A 47 2.52 12.92 -18.91
N ASN A 48 1.77 12.14 -18.13
CA ASN A 48 0.54 11.45 -18.57
C ASN A 48 0.74 10.45 -19.72
N SER A 49 1.96 9.99 -19.94
CA SER A 49 2.32 9.03 -20.98
C SER A 49 3.18 7.89 -20.43
N SER A 50 3.23 6.77 -21.14
CA SER A 50 4.12 5.64 -20.85
C SER A 50 4.59 5.04 -22.17
N SER A 51 5.69 4.32 -22.13
CA SER A 51 6.23 3.57 -23.27
C SER A 51 6.66 2.17 -22.87
N GLU A 52 7.04 1.35 -23.85
CA GLU A 52 7.63 0.03 -23.60
C GLU A 52 8.91 0.11 -22.76
N GLY A 53 9.75 1.12 -23.01
CA GLY A 53 10.96 1.37 -22.21
C GLY A 53 10.70 1.81 -20.77
N MET A 54 9.46 2.16 -20.43
CA MET A 54 8.99 2.50 -19.09
C MET A 54 8.21 1.34 -18.44
N THR A 55 8.28 0.15 -19.04
CA THR A 55 7.55 -1.03 -18.62
C THR A 55 8.50 -2.17 -18.27
N LYS A 56 8.19 -2.93 -17.21
CA LYS A 56 8.93 -4.14 -16.83
C LYS A 56 7.96 -5.24 -16.41
N ILE A 57 8.25 -6.46 -16.86
CA ILE A 57 7.54 -7.67 -16.44
C ILE A 57 8.49 -8.53 -15.61
N VAL A 58 8.02 -8.97 -14.44
CA VAL A 58 8.75 -9.88 -13.56
C VAL A 58 7.94 -11.16 -13.39
N LYS A 59 8.49 -12.28 -13.85
CA LYS A 59 7.89 -13.62 -13.79
C LYS A 59 8.63 -14.50 -12.77
N ASP A 60 8.75 -14.01 -11.55
CA ASP A 60 9.35 -14.73 -10.43
C ASP A 60 8.37 -14.69 -9.25
N LYS A 61 7.78 -15.85 -8.95
CA LYS A 61 6.80 -16.00 -7.88
C LYS A 61 7.37 -15.61 -6.50
N LYS A 62 8.64 -15.93 -6.21
CA LYS A 62 9.26 -15.54 -4.93
C LYS A 62 9.43 -14.03 -4.86
N MET A 63 9.80 -13.40 -5.97
CA MET A 63 9.89 -11.94 -6.04
C MET A 63 8.51 -11.29 -5.88
N VAL A 64 7.47 -11.84 -6.53
CA VAL A 64 6.08 -11.38 -6.40
C VAL A 64 5.63 -11.42 -4.94
N GLU A 65 5.77 -12.56 -4.28
CA GLU A 65 5.40 -12.73 -2.87
C GLU A 65 6.19 -11.78 -1.96
N LYS A 66 7.48 -11.57 -2.25
CA LYS A 66 8.33 -10.63 -1.50
C LYS A 66 7.82 -9.20 -1.64
N ILE A 67 7.50 -8.75 -2.85
CA ILE A 67 6.99 -7.39 -3.10
C ILE A 67 5.62 -7.19 -2.45
N LEU A 68 4.71 -8.16 -2.53
CA LEU A 68 3.41 -8.08 -1.86
C LEU A 68 3.58 -8.04 -0.33
N SER A 69 4.50 -8.83 0.22
CA SER A 69 4.79 -8.83 1.67
C SER A 69 5.42 -7.51 2.15
N MET A 70 6.11 -6.77 1.28
CA MET A 70 6.69 -5.46 1.62
C MET A 70 5.63 -4.37 1.82
N VAL A 71 4.43 -4.53 1.25
CA VAL A 71 3.32 -3.55 1.37
C VAL A 71 2.25 -3.97 2.38
N GLU A 72 2.30 -5.21 2.87
CA GLU A 72 1.44 -5.65 3.97
C GLU A 72 1.76 -4.89 5.27
N GLY A 73 0.73 -4.66 6.08
CA GLY A 73 0.84 -3.91 7.33
C GLY A 73 0.99 -2.38 7.14
N LEU A 74 1.08 -1.88 5.90
CA LEU A 74 1.07 -0.45 5.66
C LEU A 74 -0.24 0.17 6.14
N LYS A 75 -0.14 1.22 6.95
CA LYS A 75 -1.28 1.95 7.49
C LYS A 75 -1.85 2.88 6.42
N VAL A 76 -3.14 2.71 6.13
CA VAL A 76 -3.84 3.44 5.09
C VAL A 76 -5.10 4.12 5.61
N LYS A 77 -5.51 5.15 4.87
CA LYS A 77 -6.79 5.84 5.03
C LYS A 77 -7.55 5.86 3.71
N LYS A 78 -8.87 5.93 3.76
CA LYS A 78 -9.70 6.15 2.57
C LYS A 78 -9.34 7.50 1.94
N SER A 79 -9.35 7.55 0.62
CA SER A 79 -9.12 8.77 -0.14
C SER A 79 -10.16 8.94 -1.25
N ASN A 80 -10.34 10.17 -1.71
CA ASN A 80 -11.17 10.48 -2.86
C ASN A 80 -10.40 10.13 -4.14
N SER A 81 -10.96 9.26 -4.97
CA SER A 81 -10.31 8.83 -6.23
C SER A 81 -9.97 10.00 -7.14
N LYS A 82 -10.84 11.02 -7.27
CA LYS A 82 -10.59 12.19 -8.13
C LYS A 82 -9.34 12.95 -7.69
N TYR A 83 -9.24 13.23 -6.39
CA TYR A 83 -8.06 13.90 -5.83
C TYR A 83 -6.77 13.11 -6.13
N ILE A 84 -6.79 11.79 -5.95
CA ILE A 84 -5.63 10.95 -6.24
C ILE A 84 -5.29 10.90 -7.72
N PHE A 85 -6.28 10.85 -8.61
CA PHE A 85 -6.04 10.93 -10.05
C PHE A 85 -5.40 12.27 -10.45
N ASP A 86 -5.81 13.38 -9.83
CA ASP A 86 -5.20 14.67 -10.10
C ASP A 86 -3.76 14.73 -9.58
N GLU A 87 -3.47 14.17 -8.40
CA GLU A 87 -2.11 14.00 -7.89
C GLU A 87 -1.25 13.09 -8.79
N MET A 88 -1.81 12.04 -9.38
CA MET A 88 -1.08 11.17 -10.31
C MET A 88 -0.68 11.88 -11.62
N LYS A 89 -1.36 12.96 -12.01
CA LYS A 89 -1.05 13.74 -13.21
C LYS A 89 0.05 14.76 -13.00
N THR A 90 0.30 15.17 -11.75
CA THR A 90 1.28 16.21 -11.40
C THR A 90 2.68 15.65 -11.16
N GLN A 91 2.83 14.33 -11.06
CA GLN A 91 4.10 13.67 -10.79
C GLN A 91 4.18 12.28 -11.42
N ASN A 92 5.41 11.77 -11.53
CA ASN A 92 5.63 10.41 -11.99
C ASN A 92 4.92 9.40 -11.08
N THR A 93 4.25 8.44 -11.69
CA THR A 93 3.50 7.39 -11.00
C THR A 93 3.95 6.03 -11.50
N TYR A 94 4.11 5.06 -10.61
CA TYR A 94 4.46 3.70 -10.95
C TYR A 94 3.29 2.78 -10.62
N SER A 95 2.74 2.11 -11.62
CA SER A 95 1.73 1.08 -11.42
C SER A 95 2.39 -0.28 -11.22
N PHE A 96 1.84 -1.06 -10.30
CA PHE A 96 2.22 -2.44 -10.03
C PHE A 96 0.97 -3.30 -10.15
N GLY A 97 0.81 -3.97 -11.29
CA GLY A 97 -0.25 -4.94 -11.53
C GLY A 97 0.25 -6.35 -11.30
N PHE A 98 -0.54 -7.18 -10.61
CA PHE A 98 -0.18 -8.56 -10.28
C PHE A 98 -1.17 -9.53 -10.88
N PHE A 99 -0.64 -10.60 -11.48
CA PHE A 99 -1.40 -11.58 -12.24
C PHE A 99 -1.08 -13.01 -11.80
N GLU A 100 -2.07 -13.90 -11.92
CA GLU A 100 -1.93 -15.33 -11.59
C GLU A 100 -1.06 -16.07 -12.62
N ASN A 101 -1.13 -15.66 -13.88
CA ASN A 101 -0.48 -16.35 -15.00
C ASN A 101 0.53 -15.46 -15.72
N GLU A 102 1.47 -16.09 -16.43
CA GLU A 102 2.49 -15.43 -17.24
C GLU A 102 1.95 -14.68 -18.47
N LYS A 103 0.74 -15.01 -18.91
CA LYS A 103 0.08 -14.37 -20.05
C LYS A 103 -0.79 -13.24 -19.53
N ILE A 104 -0.24 -12.03 -19.55
CA ILE A 104 -1.03 -10.80 -19.45
C ILE A 104 -1.82 -10.73 -20.76
N GLN A 105 -3.06 -11.21 -20.75
CA GLN A 105 -3.85 -11.20 -21.98
C GLN A 105 -4.19 -9.76 -22.31
N SER A 106 -3.79 -9.29 -23.50
CA SER A 106 -4.23 -8.00 -24.01
C SER A 106 -5.77 -8.02 -24.10
N GLY A 107 -6.44 -7.23 -23.26
CA GLY A 107 -7.90 -7.23 -23.12
C GLY A 107 -8.47 -7.92 -21.87
N GLU A 108 -7.63 -8.46 -20.97
CA GLU A 108 -8.08 -8.91 -19.65
C GLU A 108 -8.74 -7.73 -18.90
N LYS A 109 -10.05 -7.83 -18.68
CA LYS A 109 -10.88 -6.71 -18.21
C LYS A 109 -10.55 -6.25 -16.79
N LYS A 110 -9.82 -7.04 -16.00
CA LYS A 110 -9.52 -6.76 -14.60
C LYS A 110 -8.15 -7.29 -14.20
N VAL A 111 -7.30 -6.38 -13.71
CA VAL A 111 -6.06 -6.75 -13.02
C VAL A 111 -6.43 -7.41 -11.68
N PRO A 112 -5.99 -8.65 -11.37
CA PRO A 112 -6.35 -9.33 -10.14
C PRO A 112 -6.00 -8.56 -8.87
N TYR A 113 -4.81 -7.94 -8.82
CA TYR A 113 -4.44 -7.05 -7.73
C TYR A 113 -3.54 -5.95 -8.24
N ALA A 114 -3.72 -4.72 -7.75
CA ALA A 114 -2.89 -3.61 -8.14
C ALA A 114 -2.76 -2.56 -7.04
N PHE A 115 -1.60 -1.90 -7.04
CA PHE A 115 -1.38 -0.63 -6.37
C PHE A 115 -0.53 0.28 -7.24
N TYR A 116 -0.52 1.57 -6.89
CA TYR A 116 0.33 2.58 -7.51
C TYR A 116 1.23 3.19 -6.45
N VAL A 117 2.38 3.70 -6.89
CA VAL A 117 3.31 4.44 -6.06
C VAL A 117 3.61 5.77 -6.73
N LEU A 118 3.30 6.86 -6.03
CA LEU A 118 3.65 8.22 -6.43
C LEU A 118 5.15 8.44 -6.18
N ASN A 119 5.80 9.31 -6.96
CA ASN A 119 7.24 9.57 -6.83
C ASN A 119 7.62 10.08 -5.43
N ASP A 120 6.69 10.73 -4.73
CA ASP A 120 6.88 11.19 -3.35
C ASP A 120 6.79 10.07 -2.29
N GLY A 121 6.46 8.84 -2.68
CA GLY A 121 6.40 7.66 -1.81
C GLY A 121 5.02 7.37 -1.22
N ILE A 122 3.95 8.04 -1.65
CA ILE A 122 2.58 7.65 -1.30
C ILE A 122 2.18 6.41 -2.11
N PHE A 123 1.67 5.40 -1.41
CA PHE A 123 1.10 4.20 -2.05
C PHE A 123 -0.40 4.36 -2.16
N VAL A 124 -0.95 3.97 -3.31
CA VAL A 124 -2.37 4.05 -3.64
C VAL A 124 -2.90 2.66 -3.93
N PHE A 125 -3.80 2.16 -3.07
CA PHE A 125 -4.40 0.85 -3.17
C PHE A 125 -5.82 0.95 -3.72
N THR A 126 -6.09 0.23 -4.80
CA THR A 126 -7.41 0.11 -5.44
C THR A 126 -8.10 -1.22 -5.14
N HIS A 127 -7.37 -2.15 -4.53
CA HIS A 127 -7.84 -3.48 -4.18
C HIS A 127 -7.82 -3.69 -2.67
N ASN A 128 -8.71 -4.57 -2.20
CA ASN A 128 -8.73 -5.05 -0.83
C ASN A 128 -7.90 -6.33 -0.67
N ASP A 129 -8.08 -7.25 -1.61
CA ASP A 129 -7.40 -8.52 -1.79
C ASP A 129 -7.48 -8.89 -3.29
N VAL A 130 -6.90 -10.02 -3.69
CA VAL A 130 -6.94 -10.51 -5.07
C VAL A 130 -8.38 -10.68 -5.57
N GLY A 131 -8.69 -10.06 -6.70
CA GLY A 131 -10.02 -10.04 -7.34
C GLY A 131 -11.03 -9.06 -6.71
N SER A 132 -10.64 -8.32 -5.67
CA SER A 132 -11.54 -7.45 -4.89
C SER A 132 -11.19 -5.97 -5.06
N ILE A 133 -11.94 -5.28 -5.92
CA ILE A 133 -11.85 -3.81 -6.07
C ILE A 133 -12.53 -3.13 -4.88
N LYS A 134 -11.91 -2.07 -4.34
CA LYS A 134 -12.47 -1.23 -3.27
C LYS A 134 -12.29 0.25 -3.59
N LYS A 135 -12.96 1.10 -2.82
CA LYS A 135 -12.63 2.53 -2.74
C LYS A 135 -11.15 2.73 -2.47
N THR A 136 -10.56 3.70 -3.18
CA THR A 136 -9.14 4.05 -3.10
C THR A 136 -8.72 4.32 -1.66
N ARG A 137 -7.61 3.72 -1.26
CA ARG A 137 -6.94 3.94 0.02
C ARG A 137 -5.51 4.39 -0.25
N ILE A 138 -4.99 5.28 0.58
CA ILE A 138 -3.62 5.75 0.48
C ILE A 138 -2.88 5.54 1.79
N THR A 139 -1.56 5.38 1.73
CA THR A 139 -0.75 5.38 2.94
C THR A 139 -0.87 6.70 3.70
N ILE A 140 -0.82 6.59 5.03
CA ILE A 140 -0.81 7.77 5.90
C ILE A 140 0.53 8.49 5.78
N ASP A 141 1.62 7.72 5.71
CA ASP A 141 2.99 8.21 5.62
C ASP A 141 3.55 8.04 4.20
N LYS A 142 4.60 8.81 3.89
CA LYS A 142 5.37 8.67 2.65
C LYS A 142 6.46 7.60 2.85
N HIS A 143 6.46 6.59 2.01
CA HIS A 143 7.37 5.45 2.11
C HIS A 143 8.42 5.43 0.99
N LYS A 144 9.12 6.57 0.77
CA LYS A 144 10.16 6.70 -0.28
C LYS A 144 11.24 5.61 -0.19
N ASN A 145 11.71 5.30 1.02
CA ASN A 145 12.72 4.27 1.24
C ASN A 145 12.20 2.87 0.89
N LEU A 146 10.93 2.57 1.20
CA LEU A 146 10.31 1.31 0.81
C LEU A 146 10.24 1.20 -0.72
N PHE A 147 9.78 2.26 -1.38
CA PHE A 147 9.70 2.30 -2.83
C PHE A 147 11.07 2.18 -3.50
N SER A 148 12.10 2.84 -2.97
CA SER A 148 13.48 2.70 -3.45
C SER A 148 13.99 1.25 -3.31
N LYS A 149 13.72 0.58 -2.19
CA LYS A 149 14.07 -0.85 -2.00
C LYS A 149 13.34 -1.75 -2.99
N MET A 150 12.06 -1.48 -3.27
CA MET A 150 11.30 -2.23 -4.29
C MET A 150 11.91 -2.04 -5.67
N LYS A 151 12.26 -0.80 -6.05
CA LYS A 151 12.94 -0.52 -7.33
C LYS A 151 14.26 -1.26 -7.45
N GLN A 152 15.06 -1.32 -6.39
CA GLN A 152 16.32 -2.06 -6.39
C GLN A 152 16.09 -3.56 -6.55
N LEU A 153 15.16 -4.16 -5.79
CA LEU A 153 14.84 -5.59 -5.86
C LEU A 153 14.31 -6.02 -7.22
N LEU A 154 13.54 -5.14 -7.87
CA LEU A 154 12.96 -5.37 -9.19
C LEU A 154 13.85 -4.87 -10.31
N GLU A 155 15.02 -4.32 -10.00
CA GLU A 155 15.97 -3.72 -10.95
C GLU A 155 15.26 -2.74 -11.91
N ILE A 156 14.44 -1.84 -11.37
CA ILE A 156 13.77 -0.76 -12.10
C ILE A 156 14.75 0.39 -12.26
N ASN A 157 15.15 0.69 -13.50
CA ASN A 157 16.15 1.70 -13.84
C ASN A 157 15.59 2.90 -14.64
N PHE A 158 14.27 2.96 -14.83
CA PHE A 158 13.55 4.05 -15.51
C PHE A 158 12.81 5.01 -14.57
#